data_AF-A0A9W6IVH3-F1
#
_entry.id   AF-A0A9W6IVH3-F1
#
_cell.length_a   1.000
_cell.length_b   1.000
_cell.length_c   1.000
_cell.angle_alpha   90.00
_cell.angle_beta   90.00
_cell.angle_gamma   90.00
#
_symmetry.space_group_name_H-M   'P 1'
#
loop_
_entity.id
_entity.type
_entity.pdbx_description
1 polymer ?
#
loop_
_entity_poly.entity_id
_entity_poly.type
_entity_poly.pdbx_seq_one_letter_code
_entity_poly.pdbx_strand_id
1 'polypeptide(L)'
;MIASTRANLVTLVTAPTVWALHFLVSYTAAAGYCAKTMADARVMTGAAWPDITIARLVILAATVVAVAIIALCTRQAWGHWRSGDVDPPFDEPSFEGRQGFLGFATLLLCGLSVVGVIFVALPAVFIGDCR
;
A
#
# COMPACT_ATOMS: atom_id res chain seq x y z
N MET A 1 -6.86 -14.93 0.67
CA MET A 1 -6.44 -14.61 2.05
C MET A 1 -7.16 -15.56 2.99
N ILE A 2 -6.47 -16.60 3.44
CA ILE A 2 -7.00 -17.60 4.37
C ILE A 2 -7.08 -16.92 5.75
N ALA A 3 -8.26 -16.89 6.37
CA ALA A 3 -8.40 -16.44 7.74
C ALA A 3 -7.59 -17.39 8.64
N SER A 4 -6.39 -16.97 9.02
CA SER A 4 -5.52 -17.74 9.92
C SER A 4 -6.01 -17.52 11.35
N THR A 5 -6.21 -18.61 12.10
CA THR A 5 -6.56 -18.59 13.53
C THR A 5 -5.41 -18.06 14.41
N ARG A 6 -4.25 -17.74 13.82
CA ARG A 6 -3.03 -17.28 14.51
C ARG A 6 -2.39 -16.12 13.76
N ALA A 7 -1.82 -15.17 14.49
CA ALA A 7 -0.92 -14.15 13.98
C ALA A 7 0.37 -14.82 13.48
N ASN A 8 0.76 -14.52 12.25
CA ASN A 8 1.91 -15.10 11.59
C ASN A 8 2.71 -14.01 10.83
N LEU A 9 3.96 -14.36 10.48
CA LEU A 9 4.87 -13.46 9.77
C LEU A 9 4.32 -13.04 8.40
N VAL A 10 3.52 -13.89 7.75
CA VAL A 10 2.92 -13.58 6.45
C VAL A 10 2.01 -12.36 6.55
N THR A 11 1.13 -12.32 7.56
CA THR A 11 0.20 -11.19 7.75
C THR A 11 0.96 -9.91 8.09
N LEU A 12 2.06 -10.03 8.83
CA LEU A 12 2.93 -8.92 9.22
C LEU A 12 3.61 -8.27 8.00
N VAL A 13 4.18 -9.06 7.09
CA VAL A 13 4.88 -8.53 5.91
C VAL A 13 3.92 -8.14 4.77
N THR A 14 2.68 -8.65 4.77
CA THR A 14 1.72 -8.44 3.68
C THR A 14 1.46 -6.95 3.43
N ALA A 15 1.17 -6.16 4.47
CA ALA A 15 0.85 -4.73 4.27
C ALA A 15 2.04 -3.93 3.68
N PRO A 16 3.27 -4.05 4.20
CA PRO A 16 4.45 -3.44 3.57
C PRO A 16 4.70 -3.92 2.13
N THR A 17 4.49 -5.22 1.84
CA THR A 17 4.63 -5.74 0.47
C THR A 17 3.58 -5.15 -0.48
N VAL A 18 2.33 -5.02 -0.02
CA VAL A 18 1.25 -4.41 -0.80
C VAL A 18 1.56 -2.94 -1.10
N TRP A 19 2.08 -2.19 -0.12
CA TRP A 19 2.57 -0.82 -0.36
C TRP A 19 3.69 -0.78 -1.40
N ALA A 20 4.70 -1.66 -1.30
CA ALA A 20 5.80 -1.68 -2.26
C ALA A 20 5.34 -2.02 -3.69
N LEU A 21 4.39 -2.94 -3.84
CA LEU A 21 3.78 -3.27 -5.13
C LEU A 21 2.93 -2.12 -5.68
N HIS A 22 2.15 -1.45 -4.81
CA HIS A 22 1.41 -0.25 -5.16
C HIS A 22 2.32 0.87 -5.66
N PHE A 23 3.45 1.10 -4.98
CA PHE A 23 4.50 2.02 -5.43
C PHE A 23 5.03 1.65 -6.81
N LEU A 24 5.42 0.39 -7.01
CA LEU A 24 5.98 -0.07 -8.28
C LEU A 24 4.98 0.11 -9.43
N VAL A 25 3.72 -0.27 -9.22
CA VAL A 25 2.64 -0.09 -10.22
C VAL A 25 2.42 1.39 -10.52
N SER A 26 2.31 2.23 -9.49
CA SER A 26 2.06 3.66 -9.66
C SER A 26 3.19 4.35 -10.41
N TYR A 27 4.43 4.06 -10.02
CA TYR A 27 5.64 4.59 -10.63
C TYR A 27 5.77 4.17 -12.10
N THR A 28 5.67 2.87 -12.36
CA THR A 28 5.84 2.33 -13.72
C THR A 28 4.70 2.72 -14.65
N ALA A 29 3.47 2.85 -14.14
CA ALA A 29 2.34 3.34 -14.91
C ALA A 29 2.55 4.80 -15.34
N ALA A 30 2.91 5.69 -14.41
CA ALA A 30 3.17 7.10 -14.73
C ALA A 30 4.37 7.26 -15.67
N ALA A 31 5.52 6.68 -15.32
CA ALA A 31 6.73 6.78 -16.12
C ALA A 31 6.58 6.14 -17.51
N GLY A 32 6.00 4.95 -17.58
CA GLY A 32 5.78 4.23 -18.82
C GLY A 32 4.74 4.90 -19.72
N TYR A 33 3.69 5.47 -19.14
CA TYR A 33 2.72 6.25 -19.89
C TYR A 33 3.37 7.49 -20.48
N CYS A 34 4.00 8.32 -19.65
CA CYS A 34 4.62 9.57 -20.10
C CYS A 34 5.75 9.34 -21.12
N ALA A 35 6.60 8.33 -20.93
CA ALA A 35 7.66 8.01 -21.89
C ALA A 35 7.10 7.64 -23.28
N LYS A 36 6.03 6.83 -23.33
CA LYS A 36 5.40 6.42 -24.59
C LYS A 36 4.63 7.55 -25.24
N THR A 37 3.81 8.27 -24.47
CA THR A 37 3.04 9.39 -25.01
C THR A 37 3.94 10.52 -25.47
N MET A 38 5.10 10.76 -24.85
CA MET A 38 6.08 11.73 -25.37
C MET A 38 6.83 11.24 -26.61
N ALA A 39 7.02 9.93 -26.77
CA ALA A 39 7.60 9.37 -27.98
C ALA A 39 6.63 9.43 -29.18
N ASP A 40 5.32 9.24 -28.93
CA ASP A 40 4.27 9.28 -29.93
C ASP A 40 3.75 10.71 -30.21
N ALA A 41 3.66 11.54 -29.17
CA ALA A 41 3.31 12.95 -29.29
C ALA A 41 4.49 13.68 -29.93
N ARG A 42 4.30 14.07 -31.18
CA ARG A 42 5.20 14.90 -32.00
C ARG A 42 5.84 16.06 -31.22
N VAL A 43 6.97 15.81 -30.58
CA VAL A 43 7.84 16.79 -29.91
C VAL A 43 8.40 17.86 -30.87
N MET A 44 8.12 17.80 -32.18
CA MET A 44 8.63 18.79 -33.13
C MET A 44 7.65 19.92 -33.50
N THR A 45 6.44 19.98 -32.94
CA THR A 45 5.41 20.95 -33.42
C THR A 45 4.77 21.87 -32.38
N GLY A 46 5.24 21.92 -31.13
CA GLY A 46 4.69 22.85 -30.12
C GLY A 46 3.28 22.50 -29.62
N ALA A 47 2.91 21.22 -29.67
CA ALA A 47 1.63 20.73 -29.15
C ALA A 47 1.61 20.67 -27.61
N ALA A 48 0.42 20.81 -27.02
CA ALA A 48 0.18 20.71 -25.58
C ALA A 48 0.68 19.37 -25.00
N TRP A 49 1.15 19.39 -23.76
CA TRP A 49 1.59 18.18 -23.04
C TRP A 49 0.43 17.18 -22.90
N PRO A 50 0.67 15.87 -23.11
CA PRO A 50 -0.37 14.86 -22.94
C PRO A 50 -0.81 14.79 -21.47
N ASP A 51 -2.12 14.65 -21.28
CA ASP A 51 -2.72 14.52 -19.95
C ASP A 51 -2.44 13.13 -19.35
N ILE A 52 -2.42 13.03 -18.03
CA ILE A 52 -2.10 11.76 -17.35
C ILE A 52 -3.33 10.93 -16.96
N THR A 53 -4.51 11.14 -17.58
CA THR A 53 -5.77 10.56 -17.11
C THR A 53 -5.73 9.03 -17.05
N ILE A 54 -5.13 8.38 -18.04
CA ILE A 54 -5.01 6.92 -18.07
C ILE A 54 -4.13 6.42 -16.91
N ALA A 55 -2.98 7.06 -16.69
CA ALA A 55 -2.11 6.73 -15.56
C ALA A 55 -2.80 6.96 -14.21
N ARG A 56 -3.58 8.06 -14.07
CA ARG A 56 -4.41 8.34 -12.88
C ARG A 56 -5.41 7.24 -12.58
N LEU A 57 -6.10 6.71 -13.60
CA LEU A 57 -7.06 5.61 -13.41
C LEU A 57 -6.37 4.33 -12.92
N VAL A 58 -5.19 4.02 -13.45
CA VAL A 58 -4.38 2.87 -12.98
C VAL A 58 -3.93 3.07 -11.54
N ILE A 59 -3.42 4.26 -11.20
CA ILE A 59 -3.01 4.60 -9.83
C ILE A 59 -4.20 4.53 -8.87
N LEU A 60 -5.37 5.05 -9.27
CA LEU A 60 -6.59 5.00 -8.47
C LEU A 60 -7.01 3.55 -8.20
N ALA A 61 -7.07 2.71 -9.24
CA ALA A 61 -7.42 1.31 -9.10
C ALA A 61 -6.44 0.56 -8.19
N ALA A 62 -5.13 0.75 -8.41
CA ALA A 62 -4.09 0.17 -7.56
C ALA A 62 -4.20 0.63 -6.09
N THR A 63 -4.52 1.91 -5.88
CA THR A 63 -4.71 2.50 -4.54
C THR A 63 -5.89 1.87 -3.83
N VAL A 64 -7.04 1.73 -4.49
CA VAL A 64 -8.24 1.10 -3.92
C VAL A 64 -7.95 -0.35 -3.54
N VAL A 65 -7.28 -1.11 -4.41
CA VAL A 65 -6.90 -2.50 -4.13
C VAL A 65 -5.93 -2.58 -2.94
N ALA A 66 -4.91 -1.72 -2.90
CA ALA A 66 -3.94 -1.68 -1.81
C ALA A 66 -4.61 -1.37 -0.46
N VAL A 67 -5.45 -0.34 -0.41
CA VAL A 67 -6.19 0.04 0.80
C VAL A 67 -7.12 -1.09 1.24
N ALA A 68 -7.82 -1.73 0.31
CA ALA A 68 -8.70 -2.86 0.65
C ALA A 68 -7.93 -4.02 1.29
N ILE A 69 -6.77 -4.39 0.75
CA ILE A 69 -5.94 -5.46 1.32
C ILE A 69 -5.39 -5.05 2.69
N ILE A 70 -4.86 -3.83 2.83
CA ILE A 70 -4.32 -3.35 4.12
C ILE A 70 -5.43 -3.25 5.18
N ALA A 71 -6.65 -2.84 4.80
CA ALA A 71 -7.80 -2.83 5.70
C ALA A 71 -8.15 -4.23 6.20
N LEU A 72 -8.07 -5.26 5.34
CA LEU A 72 -8.27 -6.65 5.74
C LEU A 72 -7.18 -7.13 6.72
N CYS A 73 -5.90 -6.80 6.46
CA CYS A 73 -4.81 -7.08 7.39
C CYS A 73 -5.01 -6.38 8.75
N THR A 74 -5.45 -5.13 8.73
CA THR A 74 -5.74 -4.34 9.94
C THR A 74 -6.85 -4.99 10.76
N ARG A 75 -7.95 -5.40 10.12
CA ARG A 75 -9.07 -6.08 10.81
C ARG A 75 -8.63 -7.40 11.46
N GLN A 76 -7.80 -8.17 10.77
CA GLN A 76 -7.25 -9.42 11.31
C GLN A 76 -6.33 -9.17 12.50
N ALA A 77 -5.38 -8.23 12.37
CA ALA A 77 -4.43 -7.90 13.42
C ALA A 77 -5.13 -7.30 14.67
N TRP A 78 -6.16 -6.49 14.46
CA TRP A 78 -6.99 -5.94 15.54
C TRP A 78 -7.65 -7.03 16.38
N GLY A 79 -8.15 -8.09 15.73
CA GLY A 79 -8.73 -9.24 16.42
C GLY A 79 -7.73 -9.94 17.35
N HIS A 80 -6.51 -10.17 16.87
CA HIS A 80 -5.45 -10.86 17.63
C HIS A 80 -4.89 -10.01 18.78
N TRP A 81 -4.75 -8.69 18.58
CA TRP A 81 -4.31 -7.78 19.63
C TRP A 81 -5.37 -7.62 20.72
N ARG A 82 -6.65 -7.44 20.35
CA ARG A 82 -7.74 -7.22 21.31
C ARG A 82 -8.14 -8.48 22.09
N SER A 83 -7.85 -9.68 21.59
CA SER A 83 -8.17 -10.94 22.28
C SER A 83 -7.13 -11.37 23.32
N GLY A 84 -6.01 -10.66 23.44
CA GLY A 84 -4.98 -10.98 24.43
C GLY A 84 -5.30 -10.36 25.79
N ASP A 85 -5.34 -11.18 26.85
CA ASP A 85 -5.41 -10.73 28.25
C ASP A 85 -4.06 -10.19 28.78
N VAL A 86 -3.04 -10.10 27.93
CA VAL A 86 -1.69 -9.69 28.29
C VAL A 86 -1.48 -8.26 27.80
N ASP A 87 -1.36 -7.32 28.74
CA ASP A 87 -0.99 -5.95 28.42
C ASP A 87 0.51 -5.85 28.06
N PRO A 88 0.92 -4.86 27.24
CA PRO A 88 2.34 -4.58 27.00
C PRO A 88 3.11 -4.47 28.33
N PRO A 89 4.29 -5.10 28.45
CA PRO A 89 5.33 -5.16 27.41
C PRO A 89 5.47 -6.43 26.54
N PHE A 90 4.59 -7.44 26.61
CA PHE A 90 4.69 -8.71 25.84
C PHE A 90 6.04 -9.45 25.94
N ASP A 91 6.71 -9.31 27.07
CA ASP A 91 8.06 -9.80 27.39
C ASP A 91 8.07 -11.23 27.95
N GLU A 92 6.90 -11.82 28.15
CA GLU A 92 6.78 -13.22 28.53
C GLU A 92 7.12 -14.16 27.35
N PRO A 93 7.90 -15.23 27.58
CA PRO A 93 8.14 -16.28 26.59
C PRO A 93 6.91 -17.22 26.42
N SER A 94 5.69 -16.69 26.54
CA SER A 94 4.43 -17.39 26.37
C SER A 94 3.97 -17.42 24.90
N PHE A 95 3.04 -18.30 24.56
CA PHE A 95 2.46 -18.32 23.21
C PHE A 95 1.61 -17.06 22.99
N GLU A 96 0.87 -16.66 24.00
CA GLU A 96 -0.02 -15.51 24.05
C GLU A 96 0.76 -14.19 23.89
N GLY A 97 1.88 -14.02 24.62
CA GLY A 97 2.75 -12.85 24.48
C GLY A 97 3.29 -12.65 23.06
N ARG A 98 3.72 -13.74 22.40
CA ARG A 98 4.15 -13.70 20.99
C ARG A 98 3.05 -13.30 20.03
N GLN A 99 1.82 -13.78 20.25
CA GLN A 99 0.68 -13.44 19.40
C GLN A 99 0.27 -11.97 19.56
N GLY A 100 0.27 -11.45 20.81
CA GLY A 100 0.02 -10.04 21.11
C GLY A 100 1.04 -9.12 20.44
N PHE A 101 2.33 -9.42 20.58
CA PHE A 101 3.42 -8.68 19.91
C PHE A 101 3.27 -8.67 18.38
N LEU A 102 3.06 -9.83 17.76
CA LEU A 102 2.90 -9.91 16.30
C LEU A 102 1.66 -9.15 15.82
N GLY A 103 0.55 -9.21 16.56
CA GLY A 103 -0.66 -8.44 16.28
C GLY A 103 -0.40 -6.93 16.32
N PHE A 104 0.24 -6.45 17.39
CA PHE A 104 0.57 -5.03 17.55
C PHE A 104 1.54 -4.52 16.49
N ALA A 105 2.64 -5.26 16.23
CA ALA A 105 3.58 -4.92 15.17
C ALA A 105 2.91 -4.86 13.79
N THR A 106 1.98 -5.78 13.51
CA THR A 106 1.21 -5.79 12.26
C THR A 106 0.33 -4.53 12.13
N LEU A 107 -0.30 -4.07 13.22
CA LEU A 107 -1.09 -2.83 13.21
C LEU A 107 -0.23 -1.60 12.89
N LEU A 108 0.95 -1.49 13.51
CA LEU A 108 1.90 -0.39 13.22
C LEU A 108 2.33 -0.40 11.76
N LEU A 109 2.68 -1.57 11.23
CA LEU A 109 3.08 -1.73 9.83
C LEU A 109 1.93 -1.46 8.86
N CYS A 110 0.69 -1.86 9.20
CA CYS A 110 -0.49 -1.49 8.42
C CYS A 110 -0.67 0.03 8.38
N GLY A 111 -0.59 0.71 9.53
CA GLY A 111 -0.68 2.17 9.62
C GLY A 111 0.37 2.87 8.76
N LEU A 112 1.64 2.45 8.89
CA LEU A 112 2.73 2.97 8.07
C LEU A 112 2.51 2.72 6.57
N SER A 113 2.00 1.54 6.21
CA SER A 113 1.73 1.19 4.81
C SER A 113 0.61 2.04 4.22
N VAL A 114 -0.45 2.36 4.99
CA VAL A 114 -1.50 3.31 4.56
C VAL A 114 -0.91 4.68 4.28
N VAL A 115 -0.07 5.20 5.19
CA VAL A 115 0.63 6.48 4.98
C VAL A 115 1.44 6.41 3.69
N GLY A 116 2.22 5.34 3.49
CA GLY A 116 2.98 5.13 2.27
C GLY A 116 2.12 5.14 1.01
N VAL A 117 0.98 4.46 1.00
CA VAL A 117 0.04 4.43 -0.13
C VAL A 117 -0.50 5.84 -0.44
N ILE A 118 -0.86 6.61 0.58
CA ILE A 118 -1.33 7.99 0.41
C ILE A 118 -0.24 8.86 -0.24
N PHE A 119 0.98 8.81 0.28
CA PHE A 119 2.10 9.61 -0.25
C PHE A 119 2.45 9.23 -1.69
N VAL A 120 2.34 7.95 -2.06
CA VAL A 120 2.58 7.48 -3.43
C VAL A 120 1.47 7.92 -4.39
N ALA A 121 0.22 7.93 -3.95
CA ALA A 121 -0.91 8.33 -4.79
C ALA A 121 -1.04 9.86 -4.94
N LEU A 122 -0.49 10.63 -4.00
CA LEU A 122 -0.62 12.08 -3.92
C LEU A 122 -0.19 12.83 -5.20
N PRO A 123 0.94 12.50 -5.87
CA PRO A 123 1.34 13.17 -7.10
C PRO A 123 0.30 13.05 -8.22
N ALA A 124 -0.45 11.94 -8.28
CA ALA A 124 -1.49 11.76 -9.30
C ALA A 124 -2.64 12.78 -9.17
N VAL A 125 -2.83 13.37 -7.99
CA VAL A 125 -3.83 14.42 -7.75
C VAL A 125 -3.34 15.78 -8.24
N PHE A 126 -2.05 16.08 -8.05
CA PHE A 126 -1.48 17.41 -8.32
C PHE A 126 -0.85 17.56 -9.71
N ILE A 127 -0.31 16.47 -10.27
CA ILE A 127 0.33 16.45 -11.59
C ILE A 127 -0.75 16.17 -12.62
N GLY A 128 -0.94 17.08 -13.59
CA GLY A 128 -1.98 16.98 -14.62
C GLY A 128 -1.49 16.46 -15.97
N ASP A 129 -0.20 16.60 -16.24
CA ASP A 129 0.44 16.39 -17.53
C ASP A 129 1.84 15.76 -17.37
N CYS A 130 2.40 15.29 -18.48
CA CYS A 130 3.70 14.60 -18.51
C CYS A 130 4.92 15.56 -18.61
N ARG A 131 4.90 16.70 -17.91
CA ARG A 131 5.99 17.69 -17.92
C ARG A 131 7.05 17.44 -16.83
#